data_AF-A0A353NG33-F1
#
_entry.id   AF-A0A353NG33-F1
#
_cell.length_a   1.000
_cell.length_b   1.000
_cell.length_c   1.000
_cell.angle_alpha   90.00
_cell.angle_beta   90.00
_cell.angle_gamma   90.00
#
_symmetry.space_group_name_H-M   'P 1'
#
loop_
_entity.id
_entity.type
_entity.pdbx_description
1 polymer ?
#
loop_
_entity_poly.entity_id
_entity_poly.type
_entity_poly.pdbx_seq_one_letter_code
_entity_poly.pdbx_strand_id
1 'polypeptide(L)'
;MGRTGSGFSGFNPMDYPRLFRLIINCWPPYLGAAITVTHIAPDWRTIRVAMKLTWYNRNYVNSHFGGNLFAMTDPFFMLMLLRNLGRDYIVWDTAAKIAFLAPGRGRVTAHFQLEPERIAAIIAKAASGEKLLERFRIDIHNEQGERVASVKKTLYIKRKGVKKEEAKIQGMEEPMEQNKPISPRILTSGWGKMTIDRLGRGKDFKLWPGGGREWDWAEHGTGHGRGIQPGDVEELIGHGCEIIILTTGRMRRLRVAPATLALLDNQRVETIVVDTQEGINIYNDYTQQGKAVGGLFHSTC
;
A
#
# COMPACT_ATOMS: atom_id res chain seq x y z
N MET A 1 39.61 3.13 14.31
CA MET A 1 38.70 4.27 14.60
C MET A 1 37.37 4.03 13.88
N GLY A 2 36.47 3.30 14.53
CA GLY A 2 35.12 3.06 14.01
C GLY A 2 34.21 4.22 14.40
N ARG A 3 33.63 4.90 13.41
CA ARG A 3 32.59 5.90 13.63
C ARG A 3 31.31 5.18 14.07
N THR A 4 31.01 5.26 15.36
CA THR A 4 29.68 4.97 15.92
C THR A 4 28.72 6.07 15.44
N GLY A 5 27.83 5.72 14.52
CA GLY A 5 26.74 6.60 14.10
C GLY A 5 25.82 6.87 15.29
N SER A 6 25.78 8.14 15.71
CA SER A 6 24.85 8.68 16.68
C SER A 6 23.42 8.54 16.18
N GLY A 7 22.69 7.54 16.68
CA GLY A 7 21.24 7.47 16.52
C GLY A 7 20.58 8.48 17.44
N PHE A 8 20.12 9.61 16.91
CA PHE A 8 19.18 10.47 17.63
C PHE A 8 17.93 9.65 17.98
N SER A 9 17.73 9.30 19.26
CA SER A 9 16.44 8.83 19.74
C SER A 9 15.49 10.03 19.81
N GLY A 10 14.95 10.41 18.65
CA GLY A 10 13.94 11.45 18.56
C GLY A 10 12.69 11.08 19.38
N PHE A 11 12.07 12.10 19.95
CA PHE A 11 10.79 12.01 20.65
C PHE A 11 9.74 11.31 19.78
N ASN A 12 9.14 10.23 20.30
CA ASN A 12 8.01 9.55 19.66
C ASN A 12 6.76 9.71 20.54
N PRO A 13 5.72 10.45 20.09
CA PRO A 13 4.49 10.64 20.85
C PRO A 13 3.80 9.34 21.29
N MET A 14 4.02 8.22 20.57
CA MET A 14 3.45 6.92 20.94
C MET A 14 4.04 6.32 22.22
N ASP A 15 5.18 6.82 22.69
CA ASP A 15 5.73 6.44 24.00
C ASP A 15 4.87 6.94 25.18
N TYR A 16 4.01 7.94 24.93
CA TYR A 16 3.19 8.59 25.95
C TYR A 16 1.71 8.56 25.54
N PRO A 17 0.96 7.48 25.86
CA PRO A 17 -0.45 7.30 25.43
C PRO A 17 -1.36 8.49 25.74
N ARG A 18 -1.17 9.15 26.90
CA ARG A 18 -1.95 10.33 27.29
C ARG A 18 -1.67 11.54 26.39
N LEU A 19 -0.40 11.75 26.04
CA LEU A 19 0.00 12.80 25.13
C LEU A 19 -0.48 12.49 23.70
N PHE A 20 -0.30 11.26 23.23
CA PHE A 20 -0.80 10.85 21.92
C PHE A 20 -2.32 11.08 21.82
N ARG A 21 -3.07 10.73 22.88
CA ARG A 21 -4.51 10.99 22.96
C ARG A 21 -4.84 12.48 22.84
N LEU A 22 -4.06 13.37 23.45
CA LEU A 22 -4.23 14.81 23.30
C LEU A 22 -3.97 15.25 21.84
N ILE A 23 -2.86 14.79 21.26
CA ILE A 23 -2.48 15.13 19.88
C ILE A 23 -3.56 14.68 18.88
N ILE A 24 -3.98 13.42 18.94
CA ILE A 24 -4.96 12.88 17.99
C ILE A 24 -6.35 13.51 18.17
N ASN A 25 -6.73 13.88 19.40
CA ASN A 25 -7.98 14.61 19.65
C ASN A 25 -7.92 16.07 19.17
N CYS A 26 -6.74 16.65 19.01
CA CYS A 26 -6.54 17.97 18.42
C CYS A 26 -6.30 17.92 16.90
N TRP A 27 -6.27 16.73 16.30
CA TRP A 27 -6.03 16.58 14.86
C TRP A 27 -7.25 17.06 14.05
N PRO A 28 -7.09 17.97 13.07
CA PRO A 28 -8.22 18.61 12.39
C PRO A 28 -9.27 17.66 11.80
N PRO A 29 -8.92 16.52 11.17
CA PRO A 29 -9.92 15.56 10.69
C PRO A 29 -10.83 15.01 11.78
N TYR A 30 -10.30 14.75 12.97
CA TYR A 30 -11.09 14.24 14.10
C TYR A 30 -11.97 15.33 14.72
N LEU A 31 -11.41 16.52 14.90
CA LEU A 31 -12.16 17.68 15.38
C LEU A 31 -13.34 18.00 14.45
N GLY A 32 -13.09 18.06 13.14
CA GLY A 32 -14.11 18.33 12.12
C GLY A 32 -15.21 17.27 12.05
N ALA A 33 -14.92 16.03 12.44
CA ALA A 33 -15.91 14.94 12.51
C ALA A 33 -16.54 14.77 13.90
N ALA A 34 -16.09 15.52 14.92
CA ALA A 34 -16.43 15.31 16.33
C ALA A 34 -16.07 13.90 16.86
N ILE A 35 -14.98 13.34 16.34
CA ILE A 35 -14.39 12.07 16.79
C ILE A 35 -13.50 12.36 17.99
N THR A 36 -13.58 11.52 19.02
CA THR A 36 -12.78 11.65 20.24
C THR A 36 -12.28 10.28 20.67
N VAL A 37 -10.96 10.14 20.78
CA VAL A 37 -10.32 9.02 21.48
C VAL A 37 -10.46 9.26 22.97
N THR A 38 -11.32 8.45 23.61
CA THR A 38 -11.64 8.60 25.03
C THR A 38 -10.60 7.92 25.91
N HIS A 39 -10.00 6.82 25.43
CA HIS A 39 -9.02 6.04 26.18
C HIS A 39 -8.00 5.37 25.27
N ILE A 40 -6.75 5.32 25.71
CA ILE A 40 -5.67 4.47 25.16
C ILE A 40 -5.00 3.83 26.37
N ALA A 41 -4.97 2.49 26.41
CA ALA A 41 -4.31 1.75 27.48
C ALA A 41 -2.77 1.89 27.37
N PRO A 42 -2.03 1.83 28.50
CA PRO A 42 -0.57 1.97 28.50
C PRO A 42 0.18 0.99 27.59
N ASP A 43 -0.35 -0.22 27.43
CA ASP A 43 0.17 -1.29 26.59
C ASP A 43 -0.29 -1.21 25.12
N TRP A 44 -1.08 -0.19 24.77
CA TRP A 44 -1.66 -0.02 23.44
C TRP A 44 -2.51 -1.21 22.95
N ARG A 45 -3.01 -2.05 23.86
CA ARG A 45 -3.89 -3.18 23.49
C ARG A 45 -5.37 -2.85 23.58
N THR A 46 -5.71 -1.72 24.18
CA THR A 46 -7.10 -1.22 24.26
C THR A 46 -7.18 0.24 23.84
N ILE A 47 -8.08 0.56 22.91
CA ILE A 47 -8.41 1.94 22.54
C ILE A 47 -9.94 2.10 22.49
N ARG A 48 -10.46 3.19 23.04
CA ARG A 48 -11.88 3.55 22.96
C ARG A 48 -12.06 4.85 22.22
N VAL A 49 -12.99 4.85 21.27
CA VAL A 49 -13.30 5.99 20.42
C VAL A 49 -14.79 6.26 20.52
N ALA A 50 -15.15 7.53 20.59
CA ALA A 50 -16.53 7.98 20.59
C ALA A 50 -16.72 9.08 19.54
N MET A 51 -17.91 9.17 18.99
CA MET A 51 -18.30 10.26 18.10
C MET A 51 -19.70 10.73 18.46
N LYS A 52 -19.85 12.02 18.76
CA LYS A 52 -21.16 12.64 19.08
C LYS A 52 -21.80 13.15 17.79
N LEU A 53 -23.12 12.99 17.65
CA LEU A 53 -23.84 13.60 16.53
C LEU A 53 -23.96 15.11 16.75
N THR A 54 -23.42 15.91 15.85
CA THR A 54 -23.50 17.37 15.82
C THR A 54 -24.25 17.81 14.56
N TRP A 55 -24.47 19.10 14.35
CA TRP A 55 -25.13 19.58 13.12
C TRP A 55 -24.24 19.42 11.89
N TYR A 56 -22.92 19.50 12.04
CA TYR A 56 -21.94 19.51 10.95
C TYR A 56 -21.41 18.12 10.54
N ASN A 57 -21.75 17.05 11.27
CA ASN A 57 -21.34 15.68 10.94
C ASN A 57 -22.53 14.77 10.57
N ARG A 58 -23.69 15.37 10.25
CA ARG A 58 -24.90 14.69 9.77
C ARG A 58 -24.85 14.43 8.26
N ASN A 59 -25.51 13.38 7.82
CA ASN A 59 -25.86 13.13 6.42
C ASN A 59 -27.24 13.74 6.07
N TYR A 60 -27.65 13.56 4.82
CA TYR A 60 -28.94 14.03 4.28
C TYR A 60 -30.17 13.55 5.10
N VAL A 61 -30.08 12.38 5.73
CA VAL A 61 -31.18 11.78 6.52
C VAL A 61 -31.00 11.96 8.04
N ASN A 62 -30.25 12.99 8.46
CA ASN A 62 -30.08 13.40 9.87
C ASN A 62 -29.47 12.32 10.79
N SER A 63 -28.61 11.46 10.25
CA SER A 63 -27.79 10.52 11.03
C SER A 63 -26.30 10.78 10.75
N HIS A 64 -25.39 10.12 11.47
CA HIS A 64 -23.96 10.25 11.24
C HIS A 64 -23.60 10.09 9.76
N PHE A 65 -22.76 11.00 9.25
CA PHE A 65 -22.16 10.83 7.94
C PHE A 65 -21.37 9.51 7.88
N GLY A 66 -21.67 8.67 6.89
CA GLY A 66 -21.10 7.32 6.79
C GLY A 66 -19.57 7.31 6.71
N GLY A 67 -18.98 8.32 6.05
CA GLY A 67 -17.53 8.47 6.01
C GLY A 67 -16.92 8.73 7.40
N ASN A 68 -17.62 9.41 8.30
CA ASN A 68 -17.14 9.65 9.67
C ASN A 68 -17.24 8.39 10.54
N LEU A 69 -18.25 7.53 10.31
CA LEU A 69 -18.33 6.21 10.94
C LEU A 69 -17.14 5.33 10.52
N PHE A 70 -16.68 5.45 9.27
CA PHE A 70 -15.44 4.78 8.86
C PHE A 70 -14.21 5.43 9.50
N ALA A 71 -14.08 6.76 9.42
CA ALA A 71 -12.95 7.51 9.94
C ALA A 71 -12.72 7.30 11.45
N MET A 72 -13.78 7.15 12.25
CA MET A 72 -13.63 6.88 13.69
C MET A 72 -13.03 5.51 14.01
N THR A 73 -12.83 4.65 13.00
CA THR A 73 -12.21 3.34 13.16
C THR A 73 -10.77 3.25 12.68
N ASP A 74 -10.24 4.33 12.12
CA ASP A 74 -8.90 4.45 11.57
C ASP A 74 -8.12 5.53 12.34
N PRO A 75 -6.85 5.34 12.74
CA PRO A 75 -5.90 4.32 12.30
C PRO A 75 -5.53 3.27 13.38
N PHE A 76 -6.46 2.91 14.26
CA PHE A 76 -6.12 2.31 15.56
C PHE A 76 -5.46 0.92 15.50
N PHE A 77 -5.99 -0.06 14.76
CA PHE A 77 -5.37 -1.38 14.70
C PHE A 77 -3.91 -1.32 14.19
N MET A 78 -3.64 -0.44 13.21
CA MET A 78 -2.29 -0.25 12.69
C MET A 78 -1.36 0.31 13.77
N LEU A 79 -1.78 1.37 14.49
CA LEU A 79 -0.98 1.95 15.57
C LEU A 79 -0.75 0.99 16.74
N MET A 80 -1.79 0.25 17.14
CA MET A 80 -1.72 -0.73 18.21
C MET A 80 -0.71 -1.83 17.88
N LEU A 81 -0.73 -2.35 16.64
CA LEU A 81 0.24 -3.34 16.18
C LEU A 81 1.64 -2.75 16.04
N LEU A 82 1.78 -1.55 15.47
CA LEU A 82 3.10 -0.90 15.33
C LEU A 82 3.78 -0.75 16.69
N ARG A 83 3.01 -0.45 17.75
CA ARG A 83 3.53 -0.35 19.11
C ARG A 83 3.87 -1.71 19.72
N ASN A 84 2.99 -2.71 19.56
CA ASN A 84 3.16 -4.02 20.19
C ASN A 84 4.19 -4.92 19.48
N LEU A 85 4.36 -4.77 18.17
CA LEU A 85 5.34 -5.54 17.38
C LEU A 85 6.74 -4.89 17.40
N GLY A 86 6.81 -3.58 17.58
CA GLY A 86 8.06 -2.83 17.64
C GLY A 86 8.59 -2.37 16.27
N ARG A 87 9.77 -1.74 16.30
CA ARG A 87 10.34 -1.00 15.14
C ARG A 87 10.76 -1.90 13.99
N ASP A 88 10.92 -3.20 14.25
CA ASP A 88 11.30 -4.21 13.27
C ASP A 88 10.14 -4.62 12.37
N TYR A 89 8.94 -4.08 12.57
CA TYR A 89 7.79 -4.41 11.74
C TYR A 89 7.35 -3.22 10.89
N ILE A 90 6.81 -3.55 9.71
CA ILE A 90 6.04 -2.66 8.85
C ILE A 90 4.58 -3.08 9.03
N VAL A 91 3.70 -2.12 9.33
CA VAL A 91 2.26 -2.34 9.48
C VAL A 91 1.52 -1.27 8.69
N TRP A 92 0.61 -1.69 7.80
CA TRP A 92 -0.22 -0.78 7.00
C TRP A 92 -1.63 -1.37 6.80
N ASP A 93 -2.65 -0.53 6.82
CA ASP A 93 -3.97 -0.92 6.28
C ASP A 93 -3.88 -1.07 4.75
N THR A 94 -4.37 -2.18 4.21
CA THR A 94 -4.41 -2.43 2.75
C THR A 94 -5.82 -2.44 2.18
N ALA A 95 -6.79 -2.87 2.96
CA ALA A 95 -8.18 -2.90 2.54
C ALA A 95 -9.10 -2.74 3.75
N ALA A 96 -10.22 -2.08 3.55
CA ALA A 96 -11.27 -2.02 4.56
C ALA A 96 -12.66 -2.09 3.92
N LYS A 97 -13.60 -2.69 4.63
CA LYS A 97 -15.01 -2.77 4.24
C LYS A 97 -15.87 -2.42 5.45
N ILE A 98 -16.71 -1.40 5.30
CA ILE A 98 -17.74 -1.04 6.28
C ILE A 98 -19.10 -1.58 5.82
N ALA A 99 -19.85 -2.15 6.75
CA ALA A 99 -21.26 -2.49 6.60
C ALA A 99 -22.07 -1.58 7.52
N PHE A 100 -23.00 -0.80 6.96
CA PHE A 100 -23.93 0.05 7.71
C PHE A 100 -25.17 -0.79 8.05
N LEU A 101 -25.43 -1.00 9.34
CA LEU A 101 -26.46 -1.92 9.84
C LEU A 101 -27.70 -1.17 10.32
N ALA A 102 -27.50 -0.04 10.99
CA ALA A 102 -28.57 0.81 11.49
C ALA A 102 -28.19 2.29 11.39
N PRO A 103 -29.15 3.24 11.41
CA PRO A 103 -28.85 4.67 11.43
C PRO A 103 -28.06 5.07 12.68
N GLY A 104 -26.89 5.69 12.50
CA GLY A 104 -26.11 6.23 13.60
C GLY A 104 -26.72 7.51 14.15
N ARG A 105 -27.58 7.41 15.17
CA ARG A 105 -28.12 8.57 15.91
C ARG A 105 -27.40 8.73 17.24
N GLY A 106 -27.39 9.95 17.76
CA GLY A 106 -26.78 10.25 19.07
C GLY A 106 -25.28 9.97 19.10
N ARG A 107 -24.78 9.51 20.24
CA ARG A 107 -23.37 9.11 20.37
C ARG A 107 -23.18 7.69 19.87
N VAL A 108 -22.09 7.48 19.13
CA VAL A 108 -21.61 6.14 18.77
C VAL A 108 -20.22 5.88 19.35
N THR A 109 -19.89 4.62 19.59
CA THR A 109 -18.61 4.20 20.18
C THR A 109 -18.03 2.98 19.47
N ALA A 110 -16.70 2.88 19.45
CA ALA A 110 -15.95 1.73 18.98
C ALA A 110 -14.89 1.36 20.03
N HIS A 111 -14.77 0.06 20.32
CA HIS A 111 -13.83 -0.48 21.29
C HIS A 111 -12.83 -1.41 20.61
N PHE A 112 -11.60 -0.95 20.48
CA PHE A 112 -10.49 -1.72 19.93
C PHE A 112 -9.84 -2.53 21.04
N GLN A 113 -9.62 -3.80 20.74
CA GLN A 113 -8.98 -4.74 21.63
C GLN A 113 -8.02 -5.61 20.82
N LEU A 114 -6.80 -5.76 21.31
CA LEU A 114 -5.76 -6.58 20.70
C LEU A 114 -5.24 -7.58 21.73
N GLU A 115 -5.69 -8.83 21.61
CA GLU A 115 -5.33 -9.88 22.55
C GLU A 115 -3.84 -10.26 22.46
N PRO A 116 -3.17 -10.52 23.60
CA PRO A 116 -1.75 -10.88 23.62
C PRO A 116 -1.46 -12.17 22.83
N GLU A 117 -2.37 -13.14 22.84
CA GLU A 117 -2.26 -14.37 22.05
C GLU A 117 -2.31 -14.05 20.55
N ARG A 118 -3.12 -13.08 20.15
CA ARG A 118 -3.21 -12.64 18.75
C ARG A 118 -1.92 -11.95 18.32
N ILE A 119 -1.32 -11.14 19.19
CA ILE A 119 -0.01 -10.50 18.94
C ILE A 119 1.06 -11.57 18.78
N ALA A 120 1.15 -12.53 19.71
CA ALA A 120 2.11 -13.63 19.64
C ALA A 120 1.96 -14.46 18.36
N ALA A 121 0.72 -14.76 17.96
CA ALA A 121 0.43 -15.45 16.71
C ALA A 121 0.87 -14.66 15.47
N ILE A 122 0.67 -13.33 15.47
CA ILE A 122 1.14 -12.44 14.39
C ILE A 122 2.67 -12.44 14.32
N ILE A 123 3.36 -12.33 15.46
CA ILE A 123 4.83 -12.37 15.53
C ILE A 123 5.35 -13.69 14.95
N ALA A 124 4.78 -14.82 15.35
CA ALA A 124 5.16 -16.14 14.86
C ALA A 124 4.94 -16.27 13.35
N LYS A 125 3.77 -15.86 12.84
CA LYS A 125 3.46 -15.91 11.40
C LYS A 125 4.33 -14.99 10.56
N ALA A 126 4.69 -13.83 11.09
CA ALA A 126 5.53 -12.85 10.39
C ALA A 126 7.04 -13.07 10.61
N ALA A 127 7.43 -14.13 11.34
CA ALA A 127 8.82 -14.40 11.70
C ALA A 127 9.73 -14.61 10.48
N SER A 128 9.20 -15.25 9.42
CA SER A 128 9.89 -15.48 8.15
C SER A 128 10.19 -14.20 7.36
N GLY A 129 9.60 -13.07 7.75
CA GLY A 129 9.68 -11.82 7.00
C GLY A 129 8.85 -11.81 5.72
N GLU A 130 8.04 -12.84 5.47
CA GLU A 130 7.06 -12.81 4.39
C GLU A 130 5.91 -11.85 4.69
N LYS A 131 5.17 -11.48 3.65
CA LYS A 131 3.98 -10.64 3.82
C LYS A 131 2.91 -11.42 4.56
N LEU A 132 2.39 -10.85 5.64
CA LEU A 132 1.22 -11.35 6.35
C LEU A 132 0.06 -10.37 6.13
N LEU A 133 -1.11 -10.89 5.75
CA LEU A 133 -2.34 -10.12 5.66
C LEU A 133 -3.27 -10.52 6.80
N GLU A 134 -3.33 -9.68 7.82
CA GLU A 134 -4.08 -9.96 9.03
C GLU A 134 -5.42 -9.20 9.03
N ARG A 135 -6.51 -9.92 9.30
CA ARG A 135 -7.85 -9.35 9.26
C ARG A 135 -8.38 -9.05 10.66
N PHE A 136 -8.84 -7.82 10.84
CA PHE A 136 -9.46 -7.34 12.06
C PHE A 136 -10.91 -6.94 11.79
N ARG A 137 -11.72 -7.01 12.83
CA ARG A 137 -13.09 -6.50 12.82
C ARG A 137 -13.29 -5.59 14.01
N ILE A 138 -14.02 -4.51 13.78
CA ILE A 138 -14.51 -3.62 14.82
C ILE A 138 -15.98 -3.30 14.55
N ASP A 139 -16.77 -3.31 15.61
CA ASP A 139 -18.18 -2.95 15.56
C ASP A 139 -18.38 -1.59 16.26
N ILE A 140 -19.26 -0.76 15.66
CA ILE A 140 -19.64 0.55 16.16
C ILE A 140 -21.02 0.42 16.79
N HIS A 141 -21.16 0.85 18.04
CA HIS A 141 -22.40 0.73 18.81
C HIS A 141 -22.97 2.10 19.17
N ASN A 142 -24.29 2.21 19.25
CA ASN A 142 -24.97 3.38 19.83
C ASN A 142 -25.01 3.31 21.37
N GLU A 143 -25.67 4.28 22.00
CA GLU A 143 -25.82 4.36 23.47
C GLU A 143 -26.67 3.23 24.05
N GLN A 144 -27.51 2.58 23.24
CA GLN A 144 -28.33 1.43 23.61
C GLN A 144 -27.58 0.09 23.45
N GLY A 145 -26.33 0.12 22.94
CA GLY A 145 -25.54 -1.08 22.67
C GLY A 145 -25.89 -1.79 21.35
N GLU A 146 -26.70 -1.17 20.49
CA GLU A 146 -27.05 -1.72 19.18
C GLU A 146 -25.93 -1.44 18.17
N ARG A 147 -25.68 -2.40 17.27
CA ARG A 147 -24.66 -2.29 16.24
C ARG A 147 -25.12 -1.38 15.10
N VAL A 148 -24.51 -0.21 15.00
CA VAL A 148 -24.74 0.78 13.95
C VAL A 148 -23.97 0.43 12.68
N ALA A 149 -22.73 -0.02 12.82
CA ALA A 149 -21.90 -0.42 11.70
C ALA A 149 -20.86 -1.48 12.10
N SER A 150 -20.33 -2.19 11.11
CA SER A 150 -19.27 -3.18 11.26
C SER A 150 -18.18 -2.92 10.24
N VAL A 151 -16.94 -2.76 10.70
CA VAL A 151 -15.78 -2.51 9.84
C VAL A 151 -14.85 -3.71 9.89
N LYS A 152 -14.55 -4.26 8.72
CA LYS A 152 -13.48 -5.25 8.54
C LYS A 152 -12.27 -4.54 7.94
N LYS A 153 -11.11 -4.67 8.56
CA LYS A 153 -9.83 -4.13 8.09
C LYS A 153 -8.86 -5.27 7.79
N THR A 154 -8.08 -5.13 6.73
CA THR A 154 -6.99 -6.03 6.37
C THR A 154 -5.69 -5.24 6.49
N LEU A 155 -4.79 -5.70 7.34
CA LEU A 155 -3.52 -5.07 7.62
C LEU A 155 -2.40 -5.91 7.03
N TYR A 156 -1.56 -5.27 6.25
CA TYR A 156 -0.26 -5.78 5.84
C TYR A 156 0.73 -5.69 7.01
N ILE A 157 1.38 -6.80 7.30
CA ILE A 157 2.38 -6.93 8.35
C ILE A 157 3.60 -7.62 7.74
N LYS A 158 4.79 -7.05 7.95
CA LYS A 158 6.05 -7.66 7.50
C LYS A 158 7.18 -7.32 8.47
N ARG A 159 8.00 -8.32 8.84
CA ARG A 159 9.24 -8.09 9.60
C ARG A 159 10.34 -7.56 8.66
N LYS A 160 10.99 -6.48 9.07
CA LYS A 160 12.12 -5.82 8.41
C LYS A 160 13.38 -6.65 8.61
N GLY A 161 14.32 -6.53 7.67
CA GLY A 161 15.68 -7.05 7.85
C GLY A 161 15.83 -8.57 7.79
N VAL A 162 14.73 -9.34 7.67
CA VAL A 162 14.81 -10.76 7.33
C VAL A 162 15.17 -10.86 5.85
N LYS A 163 16.46 -11.09 5.57
CA LYS A 163 16.89 -11.58 4.25
C LYS A 163 16.23 -12.94 4.07
N LYS A 164 15.75 -13.27 2.86
CA LYS A 164 15.39 -14.65 2.52
C LYS A 164 16.61 -15.52 2.82
N GLU A 165 16.63 -16.20 3.96
CA GLU A 165 17.39 -17.43 4.07
C GLU A 165 16.62 -18.41 3.21
N GLU A 166 17.19 -18.74 2.05
CA GLU A 166 16.86 -19.96 1.34
C GLU A 166 17.04 -21.09 2.35
N ALA A 167 15.93 -21.57 2.91
CA ALA A 167 15.92 -22.72 3.78
C ALA A 167 16.33 -23.94 2.93
N LYS A 168 17.64 -24.20 2.89
CA LYS A 168 18.17 -25.52 2.59
C LYS A 168 17.70 -26.45 3.71
N ILE A 169 16.64 -27.20 3.45
CA ILE A 169 16.42 -28.48 4.10
C ILE A 169 16.40 -29.52 3.00
N GLN A 170 17.39 -30.42 3.09
CA GLN A 170 17.60 -31.60 2.27
C GLN A 170 16.38 -32.51 2.25
N GLY A 171 16.11 -33.08 1.06
CA GLY A 171 15.54 -34.41 0.93
C GLY A 171 14.07 -34.47 0.52
N MET A 172 13.80 -34.29 -0.78
CA MET A 172 13.22 -35.29 -1.69
C MET A 172 12.92 -34.60 -3.02
N GLU A 173 13.38 -35.21 -4.11
CA GLU A 173 13.41 -34.65 -5.47
C GLU A 173 11.99 -34.43 -6.02
N GLU A 174 11.65 -33.18 -6.32
CA GLU A 174 10.67 -32.81 -7.35
C GLU A 174 11.28 -31.69 -8.22
N PRO A 175 11.05 -31.70 -9.54
CA PRO A 175 11.90 -30.98 -10.47
C PRO A 175 11.73 -29.46 -10.39
N MET A 176 12.89 -28.81 -10.40
CA MET A 176 13.18 -27.39 -10.35
C MET A 176 12.33 -26.54 -11.33
N GLU A 177 11.27 -25.90 -10.83
CA GLU A 177 10.67 -24.76 -11.51
C GLU A 177 11.57 -23.53 -11.24
N GLN A 178 12.24 -23.09 -12.30
CA GLN A 178 13.28 -22.05 -12.27
C GLN A 178 12.75 -20.76 -11.61
N ASN A 179 13.56 -20.21 -10.70
CA ASN A 179 13.30 -18.96 -9.98
C ASN A 179 13.09 -17.80 -10.98
N LYS A 180 11.84 -17.54 -11.37
CA LYS A 180 11.49 -16.54 -12.39
C LYS A 180 12.04 -15.17 -11.95
N PRO A 181 12.83 -14.48 -12.80
CA PRO A 181 13.46 -13.23 -12.41
C PRO A 181 12.38 -12.17 -12.10
N ILE A 182 12.59 -11.34 -11.07
CA ILE A 182 11.63 -10.30 -10.64
C ILE A 182 12.01 -8.98 -11.30
N SER A 183 11.02 -8.19 -11.70
CA SER A 183 11.23 -6.86 -12.27
C SER A 183 11.81 -5.87 -11.25
N PRO A 184 12.65 -4.90 -11.65
CA PRO A 184 13.22 -3.91 -10.73
C PRO A 184 12.15 -2.91 -10.26
N ARG A 185 12.28 -2.34 -9.05
CA ARG A 185 11.33 -1.32 -8.56
C ARG A 185 11.71 0.08 -9.03
N ILE A 186 10.71 0.91 -9.29
CA ILE A 186 10.89 2.35 -9.50
C ILE A 186 10.91 3.02 -8.12
N LEU A 187 12.06 3.56 -7.71
CA LEU A 187 12.27 4.11 -6.37
C LEU A 187 11.77 5.54 -6.24
N THR A 188 12.05 6.38 -7.24
CA THR A 188 11.62 7.78 -7.28
C THR A 188 11.37 8.23 -8.71
N SER A 189 10.42 9.15 -8.91
CA SER A 189 10.15 9.79 -10.19
C SER A 189 9.95 11.30 -10.03
N GLY A 190 10.62 12.08 -10.86
CA GLY A 190 10.51 13.53 -11.02
C GLY A 190 10.37 13.89 -12.50
N TRP A 191 10.25 15.18 -12.82
CA TRP A 191 10.15 15.64 -14.21
C TRP A 191 11.47 15.38 -14.93
N GLY A 192 11.47 14.47 -15.91
CA GLY A 192 12.68 14.11 -16.68
C GLY A 192 13.70 13.28 -15.92
N LYS A 193 13.31 12.68 -14.79
CA LYS A 193 14.25 11.92 -13.93
C LYS A 193 13.54 10.80 -13.20
N MET A 194 14.03 9.57 -13.36
CA MET A 194 13.61 8.40 -12.62
C MET A 194 14.82 7.71 -11.98
N THR A 195 14.62 7.04 -10.86
CA THR A 195 15.63 6.17 -10.23
C THR A 195 15.04 4.78 -10.09
N ILE A 196 15.76 3.80 -10.62
CA ILE A 196 15.36 2.40 -10.66
C ILE A 196 16.29 1.60 -9.78
N ASP A 197 15.72 0.69 -8.99
CA ASP A 197 16.50 -0.22 -8.15
C ASP A 197 17.48 -1.01 -9.01
N ARG A 198 18.76 -1.02 -8.61
CA ARG A 198 19.90 -1.67 -9.29
C ARG A 198 20.27 -1.17 -10.69
N LEU A 199 19.46 -0.33 -11.34
CA LEU A 199 19.75 0.23 -12.67
C LEU A 199 20.14 1.72 -12.64
N GLY A 200 19.95 2.39 -11.51
CA GLY A 200 20.43 3.76 -11.33
C GLY A 200 19.43 4.82 -11.84
N ARG A 201 19.96 5.94 -12.34
CA ARG A 201 19.17 7.11 -12.72
C ARG A 201 19.14 7.26 -14.24
N GLY A 202 17.99 7.64 -14.77
CA GLY A 202 17.79 7.93 -16.19
C GLY A 202 16.53 8.78 -16.40
N LYS A 203 16.20 9.09 -17.64
CA LYS A 203 15.02 9.89 -17.97
C LYS A 203 13.79 9.00 -18.12
N ASP A 204 13.76 8.18 -19.15
CA ASP A 204 12.67 7.26 -19.49
C ASP A 204 13.21 5.83 -19.48
N PHE A 205 12.38 4.83 -19.16
CA PHE A 205 12.85 3.45 -18.96
C PHE A 205 11.94 2.41 -19.61
N LYS A 206 12.58 1.37 -20.15
CA LYS A 206 12.00 0.05 -20.43
C LYS A 206 12.36 -0.87 -19.26
N LEU A 207 11.38 -1.50 -18.60
CA LEU A 207 11.62 -2.41 -17.48
C LEU A 207 10.92 -3.76 -17.70
N TRP A 208 11.51 -4.84 -17.18
CA TRP A 208 11.00 -6.21 -17.33
C TRP A 208 11.56 -7.14 -16.22
N PRO A 209 11.04 -8.37 -16.09
CA PRO A 209 11.60 -9.42 -15.23
C PRO A 209 13.12 -9.56 -15.36
N GLY A 210 13.86 -9.23 -14.29
CA GLY A 210 15.32 -9.38 -14.26
C GLY A 210 16.13 -8.17 -14.70
N GLY A 211 15.51 -7.09 -15.17
CA GLY A 211 16.27 -5.90 -15.54
C GLY A 211 15.46 -4.80 -16.23
N GLY A 212 16.17 -4.03 -17.04
CA GLY A 212 15.64 -2.88 -17.73
C GLY A 212 16.77 -1.97 -18.21
N ARG A 213 16.41 -1.00 -19.04
CA ARG A 213 17.34 -0.02 -19.61
C ARG A 213 16.62 1.30 -19.89
N GLU A 214 17.39 2.35 -20.17
CA GLU A 214 16.79 3.60 -20.64
C GLU A 214 16.03 3.39 -21.96
N TRP A 215 14.90 4.07 -22.09
CA TRP A 215 14.05 4.00 -23.27
C TRP A 215 14.38 5.12 -24.25
N ASP A 216 15.12 4.77 -25.31
CA ASP A 216 15.34 5.65 -26.44
C ASP A 216 14.17 5.54 -27.44
N TRP A 217 13.45 6.64 -27.63
CA TRP A 217 12.31 6.72 -28.55
C TRP A 217 12.71 6.60 -30.02
N ALA A 218 13.96 6.92 -30.36
CA ALA A 218 14.45 6.88 -31.75
C ALA A 218 14.54 5.44 -32.29
N GLU A 219 14.74 4.44 -31.42
CA GLU A 219 14.91 3.03 -31.80
C GLU A 219 13.76 2.52 -32.69
N HIS A 220 12.54 2.89 -32.36
CA HIS A 220 11.34 2.46 -33.09
C HIS A 220 10.50 3.62 -33.63
N GLY A 221 10.97 4.85 -33.45
CA GLY A 221 10.28 6.05 -33.95
C GLY A 221 9.10 6.50 -33.09
N THR A 222 9.09 6.15 -31.80
CA THR A 222 8.11 6.65 -30.84
C THR A 222 8.13 8.17 -30.75
N GLY A 223 6.95 8.75 -30.57
CA GLY A 223 6.79 10.18 -30.35
C GLY A 223 5.36 10.49 -29.96
N HIS A 224 5.11 11.70 -29.46
CA HIS A 224 3.80 12.07 -28.91
C HIS A 224 2.62 11.77 -29.85
N GLY A 225 2.75 12.11 -31.14
CA GLY A 225 1.71 11.89 -32.14
C GLY A 225 1.65 10.45 -32.67
N ARG A 226 2.81 9.88 -33.04
CA ARG A 226 2.92 8.50 -33.56
C ARG A 226 2.56 7.46 -32.50
N GLY A 227 2.81 7.78 -31.24
CA GLY A 227 2.62 6.95 -30.06
C GLY A 227 3.74 5.95 -29.83
N ILE A 228 3.62 5.15 -28.78
CA ILE A 228 4.46 3.99 -28.49
C ILE A 228 4.33 2.97 -29.62
N GLN A 229 5.43 2.55 -30.22
CA GLN A 229 5.46 1.66 -31.39
C GLN A 229 5.59 0.18 -31.01
N PRO A 230 5.21 -0.77 -31.89
CA PRO A 230 5.28 -2.20 -31.60
C PRO A 230 6.68 -2.67 -31.20
N GLY A 231 7.72 -2.18 -31.87
CA GLY A 231 9.11 -2.53 -31.54
C GLY A 231 9.51 -2.14 -30.11
N ASP A 232 8.89 -1.12 -29.50
CA ASP A 232 9.20 -0.74 -28.12
C ASP A 232 8.77 -1.79 -27.09
N VAL A 233 7.79 -2.63 -27.41
CA VAL A 233 7.24 -3.64 -26.50
C VAL A 233 7.72 -5.06 -26.79
N GLU A 234 8.30 -5.32 -27.97
CA GLU A 234 8.83 -6.64 -28.35
C GLU A 234 9.88 -7.14 -27.37
N GLU A 235 10.77 -6.26 -26.90
CA GLU A 235 11.78 -6.59 -25.90
C GLU A 235 11.15 -7.02 -24.56
N LEU A 236 10.08 -6.35 -24.14
CA LEU A 236 9.37 -6.67 -22.91
C LEU A 236 8.66 -8.03 -23.03
N ILE A 237 8.06 -8.32 -24.19
CA ILE A 237 7.45 -9.62 -24.49
C ILE A 237 8.51 -10.72 -24.50
N GLY A 238 9.66 -10.48 -25.14
CA GLY A 238 10.79 -11.42 -25.19
C GLY A 238 11.37 -11.75 -23.81
N HIS A 239 11.27 -10.83 -22.85
CA HIS A 239 11.63 -11.05 -21.45
C HIS A 239 10.51 -11.67 -20.61
N GLY A 240 9.43 -12.16 -21.23
CA GLY A 240 8.39 -12.95 -20.58
C GLY A 240 7.44 -12.13 -19.72
N CYS A 241 7.18 -10.87 -20.08
CA CYS A 241 6.17 -10.05 -19.41
C CYS A 241 4.77 -10.59 -19.69
N GLU A 242 4.03 -10.92 -18.62
CA GLU A 242 2.61 -11.27 -18.65
C GLU A 242 1.73 -10.01 -18.58
N ILE A 243 2.26 -8.94 -18.00
CA ILE A 243 1.60 -7.65 -17.81
C ILE A 243 2.53 -6.56 -18.32
N ILE A 244 2.07 -5.67 -19.18
CA ILE A 244 2.84 -4.52 -19.68
C ILE A 244 2.10 -3.21 -19.37
N ILE A 245 2.80 -2.31 -18.67
CA ILE A 245 2.31 -0.97 -18.36
C ILE A 245 2.89 0.03 -19.35
N LEU A 246 2.02 0.71 -20.07
CA LEU A 246 2.36 1.75 -21.04
C LEU A 246 1.98 3.11 -20.46
N THR A 247 2.98 3.88 -20.04
CA THR A 247 2.72 5.22 -19.51
C THR A 247 2.65 6.25 -20.63
N THR A 248 1.74 7.22 -20.48
CA THR A 248 1.45 8.25 -21.49
C THR A 248 2.03 9.62 -21.14
N GLY A 249 2.94 9.68 -20.15
CA GLY A 249 3.41 10.93 -19.54
C GLY A 249 2.53 11.37 -18.37
N ARG A 250 3.00 12.39 -17.64
CA ARG A 250 2.32 12.95 -16.45
C ARG A 250 1.00 13.67 -16.81
N MET A 251 0.93 14.28 -17.98
CA MET A 251 -0.23 14.95 -18.58
C MET A 251 -0.86 14.13 -19.72
N ARG A 252 -0.54 12.83 -19.84
CA ARG A 252 -1.11 11.90 -20.84
C ARG A 252 -0.95 12.36 -22.31
N ARG A 253 0.18 12.98 -22.65
CA ARG A 253 0.44 13.53 -24.01
C ARG A 253 1.01 12.51 -24.99
N LEU A 254 1.69 11.47 -24.52
CA LEU A 254 2.21 10.41 -25.36
C LEU A 254 1.09 9.42 -25.69
N ARG A 255 0.83 9.20 -26.99
CA ARG A 255 -0.15 8.21 -27.44
C ARG A 255 0.43 6.79 -27.42
N VAL A 256 -0.43 5.78 -27.59
CA VAL A 256 -0.02 4.40 -27.91
C VAL A 256 -0.51 4.10 -29.32
N ALA A 257 0.36 3.56 -30.19
CA ALA A 257 -0.07 3.21 -31.54
C ALA A 257 -1.07 2.03 -31.48
N PRO A 258 -2.15 2.03 -32.27
CA PRO A 258 -3.11 0.91 -32.30
C PRO A 258 -2.46 -0.44 -32.61
N ALA A 259 -1.44 -0.45 -33.48
CA ALA A 259 -0.68 -1.66 -33.80
C ALA A 259 0.04 -2.25 -32.58
N THR A 260 0.49 -1.42 -31.64
CA THR A 260 1.14 -1.87 -30.39
C THR A 260 0.16 -2.57 -29.48
N LEU A 261 -1.05 -2.02 -29.32
CA LEU A 261 -2.12 -2.66 -28.55
C LEU A 261 -2.54 -3.99 -29.17
N ALA A 262 -2.70 -4.03 -30.50
CA ALA A 262 -3.02 -5.25 -31.22
C ALA A 262 -1.92 -6.32 -31.09
N LEU A 263 -0.64 -5.93 -31.13
CA LEU A 263 0.48 -6.85 -30.88
C LEU A 263 0.39 -7.47 -29.48
N LEU A 264 0.19 -6.65 -28.45
CA LEU A 264 0.12 -7.13 -27.06
C LEU A 264 -1.09 -8.05 -26.81
N ASP A 265 -2.25 -7.70 -27.37
CA ASP A 265 -3.46 -8.53 -27.32
C ASP A 265 -3.25 -9.89 -28.01
N ASN A 266 -2.66 -9.89 -29.21
CA ASN A 266 -2.31 -11.11 -29.93
C ASN A 266 -1.34 -12.01 -29.16
N GLN A 267 -0.43 -11.41 -28.37
CA GLN A 267 0.51 -12.12 -27.49
C GLN A 267 -0.10 -12.46 -26.12
N ARG A 268 -1.38 -12.16 -25.90
CA ARG A 268 -2.13 -12.38 -24.64
C ARG A 268 -1.47 -11.74 -23.42
N VAL A 269 -0.86 -10.57 -23.62
CA VAL A 269 -0.25 -9.77 -22.55
C VAL A 269 -1.28 -8.80 -22.00
N GLU A 270 -1.52 -8.84 -20.69
CA GLU A 270 -2.39 -7.87 -20.03
C GLU A 270 -1.77 -6.47 -20.17
N THR A 271 -2.50 -5.55 -20.82
CA THR A 271 -1.98 -4.23 -21.14
C THR A 271 -2.71 -3.15 -20.36
N ILE A 272 -1.94 -2.29 -19.67
CA ILE A 272 -2.46 -1.18 -18.87
C ILE A 272 -1.89 0.13 -19.40
N VAL A 273 -2.77 1.04 -19.86
CA VAL A 273 -2.39 2.35 -20.39
C VAL A 273 -2.86 3.45 -19.45
N VAL A 274 -1.92 4.16 -18.83
CA VAL A 274 -2.20 5.14 -17.76
C VAL A 274 -1.24 6.32 -17.79
N ASP A 275 -1.44 7.33 -16.92
CA ASP A 275 -0.42 8.35 -16.71
C ASP A 275 0.79 7.78 -15.94
N THR A 276 1.92 8.51 -15.97
CA THR A 276 3.17 8.04 -15.37
C THR A 276 3.07 7.76 -13.87
N GLN A 277 2.35 8.59 -13.11
CA GLN A 277 2.31 8.45 -11.66
C GLN A 277 1.48 7.23 -11.26
N GLU A 278 0.33 7.05 -11.90
CA GLU A 278 -0.52 5.87 -11.74
C GLU A 278 0.20 4.60 -12.21
N GLY A 279 0.85 4.64 -13.38
CA GLY A 279 1.59 3.50 -13.93
C GLY A 279 2.73 3.02 -13.04
N ILE A 280 3.47 3.95 -12.40
CA ILE A 280 4.52 3.59 -11.43
C ILE A 280 3.94 2.86 -10.22
N ASN A 281 2.77 3.30 -9.71
CA ASN A 281 2.14 2.66 -8.56
C ASN A 281 1.70 1.23 -8.91
N ILE A 282 0.97 1.06 -10.01
CA ILE A 282 0.52 -0.26 -10.48
C ILE A 282 1.71 -1.18 -10.75
N TYR A 283 2.76 -0.67 -11.40
CA TYR A 283 3.97 -1.43 -11.70
C TYR A 283 4.68 -1.93 -10.43
N ASN A 284 4.87 -1.05 -9.46
CA ASN A 284 5.52 -1.41 -8.20
C ASN A 284 4.68 -2.39 -7.38
N ASP A 285 3.35 -2.29 -7.44
CA ASP A 285 2.43 -3.23 -6.79
C ASP A 285 2.52 -4.62 -7.41
N TYR A 286 2.55 -4.73 -8.75
CA TYR A 286 2.75 -6.01 -9.43
C TYR A 286 4.14 -6.59 -9.20
N THR A 287 5.17 -5.74 -9.24
CA THR A 287 6.55 -6.12 -8.89
C THR A 287 6.61 -6.70 -7.48
N GLN A 288 5.95 -6.06 -6.51
CA GLN A 288 5.89 -6.53 -5.12
C GLN A 288 5.11 -7.86 -4.97
N GLN A 289 4.18 -8.14 -5.89
CA GLN A 289 3.45 -9.40 -5.94
C GLN A 289 4.22 -10.53 -6.65
N GLY A 290 5.40 -10.25 -7.21
CA GLY A 290 6.19 -11.22 -7.97
C GLY A 290 5.60 -11.53 -9.34
N LYS A 291 4.72 -10.68 -9.87
CA LYS A 291 4.17 -10.82 -11.22
C LYS A 291 5.25 -10.50 -12.25
N ALA A 292 5.19 -11.16 -13.40
CA ALA A 292 6.07 -10.91 -14.53
C ALA A 292 5.63 -9.62 -15.25
N VAL A 293 5.86 -8.47 -14.60
CA VAL A 293 5.41 -7.16 -15.08
C VAL A 293 6.54 -6.41 -15.78
N GLY A 294 6.27 -5.89 -16.95
CA GLY A 294 7.12 -4.95 -17.66
C GLY A 294 6.46 -3.60 -17.83
N GLY A 295 7.19 -2.64 -18.37
CA GLY A 295 6.57 -1.38 -18.78
C GLY A 295 7.51 -0.39 -19.43
N LEU A 296 6.89 0.58 -20.10
CA LEU A 296 7.50 1.73 -20.73
C LEU A 296 7.12 2.98 -19.96
N PHE A 297 8.12 3.62 -19.35
CA PHE A 297 7.95 4.72 -18.40
C PHE A 297 8.49 6.02 -18.98
N HIS A 298 7.58 6.90 -19.39
CA HIS A 298 7.90 8.27 -19.79
C HIS A 298 7.77 9.21 -18.59
N SER A 299 8.84 9.91 -18.24
CA SER A 299 8.94 10.73 -17.02
C SER A 299 8.44 12.16 -17.17
N THR A 300 8.28 12.65 -18.40
CA THR A 300 7.88 14.02 -18.72
C THR A 300 6.48 14.11 -19.30
N CYS A 301 6.09 15.34 -19.64
CA CYS A 301 4.84 15.71 -20.30
C CYS A 301 3.64 15.39 -19.46
#